data_AF-A0AA39PYL1-F1
#
_entry.id   AF-A0AA39PYL1-F1
#
_cell.length_a   1.000
_cell.length_b   1.000
_cell.length_c   1.000
_cell.angle_alpha   90.00
_cell.angle_beta   90.00
_cell.angle_gamma   90.00
#
_symmetry.space_group_name_H-M   'P 1'
#
loop_
_entity.id
_entity.type
_entity.pdbx_description
1 polymer ?
#
loop_
_entity_poly.entity_id
_entity_poly.type
_entity_poly.pdbx_seq_one_letter_code
_entity_poly.pdbx_strand_id
1 'polypeptide(L)'
;MADLLSKLEWEPLPDGTPGRRRILSGGEIVEDVMNCFFKGYQTLFHCVSRCIHHSDQSNVTAGCREAWKWLRYNIPTIAVPVEVDKKDVPCFVYHAGTPELVEAWANRTCIIHRQDVIDLDALHELVCGAKIPSTDGDATWLHIVILKGTDSISKLGILLHTQHAPFDGTALKYIFNLYLAQLAKILSSDTYVPDMLPWGKEVDNLIPAAMNVLAPHEPQPIPPSSGEMPTANHPYYESLLKVMEAMGVTFPVCHIGARFCLILKYLSVRLEVADVDPALGGNSKAGITGNNDVGVYQEAAITGGVDA
;
A
#
# COMPACT_ATOMS: atom_id res chain seq x y z
N MET A 1 -4.92 25.59 -10.30
CA MET A 1 -5.21 24.16 -10.08
C MET A 1 -4.51 23.27 -11.10
N ALA A 2 -4.58 23.57 -12.41
CA ALA A 2 -3.82 22.82 -13.44
C ALA A 2 -2.31 22.70 -13.15
N ASP A 3 -1.66 23.76 -12.67
CA ASP A 3 -0.24 23.76 -12.28
C ASP A 3 0.09 22.93 -11.02
N LEU A 4 -0.90 22.66 -10.17
CA LEU A 4 -0.71 21.80 -9.00
C LEU A 4 -0.87 20.33 -9.38
N LEU A 5 -1.86 20.02 -10.22
CA LEU A 5 -2.14 18.64 -10.65
C LEU A 5 -1.04 18.09 -11.56
N SER A 6 -0.38 18.93 -12.37
CA SER A 6 0.78 18.52 -13.16
C SER A 6 1.96 18.06 -12.30
N LYS A 7 2.11 18.59 -11.08
CA LYS A 7 3.14 18.16 -10.13
C LYS A 7 2.90 16.76 -9.55
N LEU A 8 1.68 16.24 -9.69
CA LEU A 8 1.29 14.91 -9.23
C LEU A 8 1.42 13.84 -10.33
N GLU A 9 1.76 14.24 -11.55
CA GLU A 9 1.94 13.31 -12.66
C GLU A 9 3.23 12.50 -12.50
N TRP A 10 3.23 11.30 -13.07
CA TRP A 10 4.42 10.46 -13.15
C TRP A 10 5.43 11.04 -14.13
N GLU A 11 6.55 11.51 -13.61
CA GLU A 11 7.68 12.03 -14.38
C GLU A 11 8.81 10.98 -14.51
N PRO A 12 9.65 11.04 -15.57
CA PRO A 12 10.84 10.21 -15.66
C PRO A 12 11.77 10.38 -14.45
N LEU A 13 12.52 9.33 -14.11
CA LEU A 13 13.50 9.41 -13.04
C LEU A 13 14.62 10.42 -13.38
N PRO A 14 15.08 11.22 -12.40
CA PRO A 14 16.02 12.32 -12.64
C PRO A 14 17.44 11.84 -12.98
N ASP A 15 17.78 10.60 -12.65
CA ASP A 15 19.07 9.98 -12.96
C ASP A 15 19.10 9.35 -14.38
N GLY A 16 17.97 9.41 -15.11
CA GLY A 16 17.83 8.84 -16.44
C GLY A 16 17.65 7.32 -16.45
N THR A 17 17.56 6.66 -15.29
CA THR A 17 17.25 5.23 -15.25
C THR A 17 15.82 4.97 -15.72
N PRO A 18 15.55 3.84 -16.40
CA PRO A 18 14.19 3.51 -16.82
C PRO A 18 13.24 3.39 -15.63
N GLY A 19 12.22 4.25 -15.59
CA GLY A 19 11.29 4.31 -14.48
C GLY A 19 10.53 5.63 -14.44
N ARG A 20 9.69 5.78 -13.42
CA ARG A 20 8.97 7.02 -13.15
C ARG A 20 8.91 7.31 -11.66
N ARG A 21 8.72 8.57 -11.31
CA ARG A 21 8.41 9.01 -9.94
C ARG A 21 7.27 10.00 -9.93
N ARG A 22 6.61 10.15 -8.79
CA ARG A 22 5.70 11.27 -8.50
C ARG A 22 5.67 11.55 -7.01
N ILE A 23 5.31 12.76 -6.62
CA ILE A 23 5.08 13.07 -5.21
C ILE A 23 3.79 12.38 -4.72
N LEU A 24 3.75 12.06 -3.42
CA LEU A 24 2.52 11.58 -2.78
C LEU A 24 1.48 12.71 -2.73
N SER A 25 0.21 12.35 -2.71
CA SER A 25 -0.91 13.28 -2.76
C SER A 25 -2.06 12.88 -1.83
N GLY A 26 -2.74 13.87 -1.24
CA GLY A 26 -3.96 13.65 -0.47
C GLY A 26 -3.82 12.56 0.61
N GLY A 27 -4.65 11.52 0.51
CA GLY A 27 -4.64 10.38 1.44
C GLY A 27 -3.32 9.61 1.45
N GLU A 28 -2.59 9.56 0.34
CA GLU A 28 -1.32 8.81 0.25
C GLU A 28 -0.29 9.33 1.26
N ILE A 29 -0.22 10.65 1.45
CA ILE A 29 0.66 11.31 2.44
C ILE A 29 0.26 10.93 3.87
N VAL A 30 -1.04 10.96 4.14
CA VAL A 30 -1.57 10.62 5.48
C VAL A 30 -1.24 9.17 5.80
N GLU A 31 -1.51 8.27 4.86
CA GLU A 31 -1.26 6.84 5.03
C GLU A 31 0.22 6.50 5.12
N ASP A 32 1.10 7.18 4.38
CA ASP A 32 2.54 7.04 4.53
C ASP A 32 3.02 7.46 5.92
N VAL A 33 2.53 8.61 6.43
CA VAL A 33 2.85 9.08 7.78
C VAL A 33 2.32 8.14 8.84
N MET A 34 1.08 7.66 8.70
CA MET A 34 0.50 6.67 9.61
C MET A 34 1.36 5.40 9.65
N ASN A 35 1.77 4.89 8.49
CA ASN A 35 2.56 3.68 8.41
C ASN A 35 3.95 3.87 9.03
N CYS A 36 4.68 4.90 8.60
CA CYS A 36 6.07 5.13 9.00
C CYS A 36 6.23 5.53 10.48
N PHE A 37 5.34 6.37 11.01
CA PHE A 37 5.49 6.94 12.36
C PHE A 37 4.68 6.20 13.43
N PHE A 38 3.72 5.36 13.06
CA PHE A 38 2.85 4.66 14.01
C PHE A 38 2.98 3.14 13.92
N LYS A 39 4.22 2.63 13.74
CA LYS A 39 4.54 1.20 13.76
C LYS A 39 3.72 0.37 12.77
N GLY A 40 3.61 0.84 11.52
CA GLY A 40 2.82 0.16 10.50
C GLY A 40 1.30 0.32 10.69
N TYR A 41 0.85 1.37 11.40
CA TYR A 41 -0.57 1.69 11.46
C TYR A 41 -1.12 1.87 10.04
N GLN A 42 -2.38 1.46 9.85
CA GLN A 42 -3.05 1.42 8.56
C GLN A 42 -2.46 0.45 7.52
N THR A 43 -1.46 -0.39 7.84
CA THR A 43 -1.10 -1.50 6.95
C THR A 43 -2.34 -2.34 6.62
N LEU A 44 -2.50 -2.67 5.33
CA LEU A 44 -3.64 -3.41 4.86
C LEU A 44 -3.31 -4.89 4.70
N PHE A 45 -4.26 -5.72 5.17
CA PHE A 45 -4.23 -7.17 5.05
C PHE A 45 -5.49 -7.65 4.36
N HIS A 46 -5.35 -8.55 3.39
CA HIS A 46 -6.47 -9.22 2.75
C HIS A 46 -6.19 -10.72 2.63
N CYS A 47 -6.99 -11.51 3.35
CA CYS A 47 -6.80 -12.94 3.49
C CYS A 47 -7.94 -13.71 2.84
N VAL A 48 -7.63 -14.76 2.08
CA VAL A 48 -8.61 -15.75 1.64
C VAL A 48 -8.07 -17.16 1.78
N SER A 49 -8.95 -18.09 2.11
CA SER A 49 -8.70 -19.51 1.90
C SER A 49 -9.59 -20.03 0.78
N ARG A 50 -9.01 -20.81 -0.13
CA ARG A 50 -9.71 -21.40 -1.28
C ARG A 50 -9.31 -22.85 -1.47
N CYS A 51 -10.28 -23.68 -1.84
CA CYS A 51 -10.00 -25.01 -2.36
C CYS A 51 -9.56 -24.90 -3.82
N ILE A 52 -8.65 -25.77 -4.24
CA ILE A 52 -8.18 -25.89 -5.62
C ILE A 52 -8.29 -27.33 -6.09
N HIS A 53 -8.27 -27.55 -7.40
CA HIS A 53 -8.07 -28.88 -7.95
C HIS A 53 -6.72 -29.43 -7.50
N HIS A 54 -6.67 -30.73 -7.18
CA HIS A 54 -5.44 -31.41 -6.77
C HIS A 54 -4.32 -31.10 -7.77
N SER A 55 -3.32 -30.38 -7.29
CA SER A 55 -2.20 -29.90 -8.10
C SER A 55 -0.89 -30.22 -7.41
N ASP A 56 0.13 -30.52 -8.20
CA ASP A 56 1.49 -30.73 -7.69
C ASP A 56 2.02 -29.45 -7.06
N GLN A 57 2.73 -29.59 -5.94
CA GLN A 57 3.22 -28.46 -5.17
C GLN A 57 4.15 -27.53 -5.96
N SER A 58 5.01 -28.08 -6.83
CA SER A 58 5.90 -27.29 -7.68
C SER A 58 5.10 -26.41 -8.64
N ASN A 59 4.02 -26.95 -9.21
CA ASN A 59 3.18 -26.24 -10.17
C ASN A 59 2.41 -25.11 -9.48
N VAL A 60 1.92 -25.34 -8.27
CA VAL A 60 1.26 -24.30 -7.48
C VAL A 60 2.22 -23.18 -7.09
N THR A 61 3.41 -23.52 -6.62
CA THR A 61 4.42 -22.52 -6.22
C THR A 61 4.85 -21.66 -7.42
N ALA A 62 5.16 -22.30 -8.55
CA ALA A 62 5.51 -21.60 -9.78
C ALA A 62 4.34 -20.74 -10.26
N GLY A 63 3.12 -21.29 -10.28
CA GLY A 63 1.92 -20.57 -10.71
C GLY A 63 1.61 -19.33 -9.87
N CYS A 64 1.78 -19.40 -8.55
CA CYS A 64 1.64 -18.24 -7.67
C CYS A 64 2.64 -17.13 -8.02
N ARG A 65 3.91 -17.48 -8.27
CA ARG A 65 4.93 -16.50 -8.64
C ARG A 65 4.71 -15.93 -10.03
N GLU A 66 4.33 -16.75 -11.00
CA GLU A 66 3.99 -16.29 -12.34
C GLU A 66 2.78 -15.35 -12.33
N ALA A 67 1.72 -15.68 -11.60
CA ALA A 67 0.57 -14.79 -11.41
C ALA A 67 0.98 -13.47 -10.72
N TRP A 68 1.92 -13.51 -9.78
CA TRP A 68 2.42 -12.33 -9.08
C TRP A 68 3.25 -11.41 -10.00
N LYS A 69 4.11 -11.99 -10.85
CA LYS A 69 4.83 -11.26 -11.89
C LYS A 69 3.88 -10.64 -12.92
N TRP A 70 2.89 -11.42 -13.37
CA TRP A 70 1.84 -10.92 -14.27
C TRP A 70 1.09 -9.74 -13.64
N LEU A 71 0.76 -9.82 -12.35
CA LEU A 71 0.09 -8.74 -11.64
C LEU A 71 0.98 -7.49 -11.57
N ARG A 72 2.28 -7.62 -11.27
CA ARG A 72 3.21 -6.47 -11.28
C ARG A 72 3.30 -5.80 -12.64
N TYR A 73 3.24 -6.55 -13.74
CA TYR A 73 3.24 -5.95 -15.06
C TYR A 73 1.98 -5.10 -15.30
N ASN A 74 0.81 -5.59 -14.91
CA ASN A 74 -0.46 -4.91 -15.13
C ASN A 74 -0.76 -3.81 -14.10
N ILE A 75 -0.22 -3.94 -12.89
CA ILE A 75 -0.38 -3.02 -11.77
C ILE A 75 1.01 -2.82 -11.12
N PRO A 76 1.91 -2.09 -11.78
CA PRO A 76 3.28 -1.85 -11.30
C PRO A 76 3.32 -1.18 -9.93
N THR A 77 2.26 -0.46 -9.55
CA THR A 77 2.10 0.18 -8.24
C THR A 77 2.33 -0.76 -7.06
N ILE A 78 2.11 -2.09 -7.21
CA ILE A 78 2.36 -3.05 -6.12
C ILE A 78 3.85 -3.16 -5.75
N ALA A 79 4.75 -2.73 -6.63
CA ALA A 79 6.20 -2.76 -6.43
C ALA A 79 6.80 -1.34 -6.30
N VAL A 80 5.98 -0.35 -5.94
CA VAL A 80 6.40 1.03 -5.76
C VAL A 80 6.78 1.28 -4.29
N PRO A 81 8.07 1.49 -3.97
CA PRO A 81 8.46 2.07 -2.69
C PRO A 81 8.02 3.54 -2.56
N VAL A 82 7.87 3.96 -1.31
CA VAL A 82 7.93 5.39 -0.95
C VAL A 82 9.38 5.72 -0.62
N GLU A 83 9.94 6.69 -1.33
CA GLU A 83 11.26 7.25 -1.08
C GLU A 83 11.15 8.72 -0.70
N VAL A 84 12.16 9.24 -0.02
CA VAL A 84 12.24 10.66 0.34
C VAL A 84 13.26 11.33 -0.57
N ASP A 85 12.85 12.38 -1.27
CA ASP A 85 13.74 13.11 -2.17
C ASP A 85 14.73 14.01 -1.41
N LYS A 86 15.59 14.74 -2.16
CA LYS A 86 16.62 15.62 -1.58
C LYS A 86 16.04 16.80 -0.78
N LYS A 87 14.74 17.08 -0.89
CA LYS A 87 14.02 18.15 -0.20
C LYS A 87 13.11 17.61 0.90
N ASP A 88 13.32 16.37 1.33
CA ASP A 88 12.50 15.69 2.33
C ASP A 88 11.03 15.49 1.89
N VAL A 89 10.76 15.44 0.59
CA VAL A 89 9.42 15.21 0.03
C VAL A 89 9.22 13.72 -0.25
N PRO A 90 8.19 13.07 0.33
CA PRO A 90 7.90 11.67 0.05
C PRO A 90 7.37 11.53 -1.38
N CYS A 91 7.93 10.57 -2.10
CA CYS A 91 7.66 10.29 -3.50
C CYS A 91 7.46 8.79 -3.69
N PHE A 92 6.54 8.43 -4.57
CA PHE A 92 6.52 7.11 -5.15
C PHE A 92 7.59 7.04 -6.23
N VAL A 93 8.42 6.00 -6.18
CA VAL A 93 9.51 5.76 -7.14
C VAL A 93 9.33 4.37 -7.72
N TYR A 94 9.22 4.28 -9.03
CA TYR A 94 9.11 3.02 -9.74
C TYR A 94 10.27 2.85 -10.71
N HIS A 95 11.05 1.80 -10.54
CA HIS A 95 12.04 1.37 -11.52
C HIS A 95 11.44 0.30 -12.43
N ALA A 96 11.61 0.51 -13.74
CA ALA A 96 11.15 -0.45 -14.73
C ALA A 96 11.87 -1.80 -14.55
N GLY A 97 11.11 -2.88 -14.69
CA GLY A 97 11.63 -4.23 -14.54
C GLY A 97 12.54 -4.65 -15.69
N THR A 98 13.52 -5.48 -15.38
CA THR A 98 14.04 -6.47 -16.33
C THR A 98 13.55 -7.85 -15.89
N PRO A 99 13.55 -8.88 -16.76
CA PRO A 99 13.18 -10.23 -16.37
C PRO A 99 13.89 -10.73 -15.10
N GLU A 100 15.18 -10.45 -14.96
CA GLU A 100 16.01 -10.85 -13.82
C GLU A 100 15.61 -10.12 -12.53
N LEU A 101 15.42 -8.79 -12.62
CA LEU A 101 15.00 -7.98 -11.46
C LEU A 101 13.58 -8.34 -10.99
N VAL A 102 12.69 -8.64 -11.94
CA VAL A 102 11.33 -9.06 -11.65
C VAL A 102 11.32 -10.44 -10.99
N GLU A 103 12.11 -11.38 -11.48
CA GLU A 103 12.24 -12.70 -10.87
C GLU A 103 12.80 -12.60 -9.45
N ALA A 104 13.84 -11.78 -9.24
CA ALA A 104 14.38 -11.53 -7.91
C ALA A 104 13.34 -10.92 -6.97
N TRP A 105 12.56 -9.94 -7.46
CA TRP A 105 11.46 -9.32 -6.72
C TRP A 105 10.35 -10.31 -6.37
N ALA A 106 9.92 -11.15 -7.31
CA ALA A 106 8.87 -12.14 -7.08
C ALA A 106 9.32 -13.18 -6.05
N ASN A 107 10.59 -13.59 -6.08
CA ASN A 107 11.13 -14.54 -5.11
C ASN A 107 11.18 -13.99 -3.67
N ARG A 108 11.42 -12.69 -3.48
CA ARG A 108 11.42 -12.09 -2.13
C ARG A 108 10.03 -11.66 -1.64
N THR A 109 9.13 -11.26 -2.55
CA THR A 109 7.80 -10.74 -2.18
C THR A 109 6.68 -11.77 -2.23
N CYS A 110 6.80 -12.85 -3.00
CA CYS A 110 5.87 -13.98 -3.00
C CYS A 110 6.42 -15.11 -2.11
N ILE A 111 6.03 -15.07 -0.84
CA ILE A 111 6.57 -15.91 0.24
C ILE A 111 5.69 -17.15 0.40
N ILE A 112 6.30 -18.33 0.28
CA ILE A 112 5.60 -19.62 0.44
C ILE A 112 5.86 -20.17 1.84
N HIS A 113 4.81 -20.24 2.65
CA HIS A 113 4.79 -20.83 3.99
C HIS A 113 4.39 -22.29 3.89
N ARG A 114 5.31 -23.18 4.27
CA ARG A 114 5.09 -24.62 4.33
C ARG A 114 5.16 -25.05 5.79
N GLN A 115 4.03 -25.09 6.47
CA GLN A 115 3.99 -25.44 7.90
C GLN A 115 2.79 -26.30 8.23
N ASP A 116 2.91 -27.04 9.33
CA ASP A 116 1.87 -27.94 9.84
C ASP A 116 0.71 -27.17 10.51
N VAL A 117 0.92 -25.91 10.94
CA VAL A 117 0.02 -25.25 11.93
C VAL A 117 -0.31 -23.77 11.65
N ILE A 118 0.35 -23.08 10.71
CA ILE A 118 0.00 -21.67 10.46
C ILE A 118 -1.29 -21.63 9.62
N ASP A 119 -2.42 -21.40 10.27
CA ASP A 119 -3.59 -20.84 9.61
C ASP A 119 -3.36 -19.35 9.25
N LEU A 120 -4.28 -18.76 8.49
CA LEU A 120 -4.09 -17.39 8.01
C LEU A 120 -4.09 -16.35 9.14
N ASP A 121 -4.70 -16.66 10.27
CA ASP A 121 -4.79 -15.74 11.41
C ASP A 121 -3.45 -15.69 12.14
N ALA A 122 -2.85 -16.85 12.42
CA ALA A 122 -1.50 -16.93 12.98
C ALA A 122 -0.45 -16.29 12.05
N LEU A 123 -0.61 -16.45 10.72
CA LEU A 123 0.27 -15.77 9.77
C LEU A 123 0.10 -14.25 9.86
N HIS A 124 -1.14 -13.77 9.90
CA HIS A 124 -1.45 -12.35 9.99
C HIS A 124 -0.83 -11.75 11.25
N GLU A 125 -0.97 -12.39 12.41
CA GLU A 125 -0.31 -11.97 13.65
C GLU A 125 1.22 -11.93 13.54
N LEU A 126 1.81 -12.91 12.83
CA LEU A 126 3.25 -12.94 12.62
C LEU A 126 3.73 -11.75 11.75
N VAL A 127 2.98 -11.39 10.72
CA VAL A 127 3.40 -10.36 9.76
C VAL A 127 2.93 -8.97 10.12
N CYS A 128 1.95 -8.80 11.01
CA CYS A 128 1.42 -7.49 11.39
C CYS A 128 2.46 -6.60 12.09
N GLY A 129 3.44 -7.21 12.76
CA GLY A 129 4.55 -6.50 13.38
C GLY A 129 5.72 -6.19 12.45
N ALA A 130 5.64 -6.57 11.16
CA ALA A 130 6.71 -6.33 10.21
C ALA A 130 6.87 -4.83 9.93
N LYS A 131 8.12 -4.39 9.78
CA LYS A 131 8.42 -3.03 9.36
C LYS A 131 8.07 -2.87 7.89
N ILE A 132 7.32 -1.82 7.57
CA ILE A 132 6.99 -1.41 6.20
C ILE A 132 7.43 0.05 6.00
N PRO A 133 8.07 0.37 4.87
CA PRO A 133 8.67 -0.56 3.92
C PRO A 133 9.79 -1.40 4.56
N SER A 134 10.15 -2.52 3.93
CA SER A 134 11.29 -3.35 4.36
C SER A 134 12.63 -2.64 4.13
N THR A 135 13.72 -3.25 4.56
CA THR A 135 15.08 -2.78 4.26
C THR A 135 15.40 -2.76 2.78
N ASP A 136 14.73 -3.62 1.98
CA ASP A 136 14.88 -3.68 0.53
C ASP A 136 13.94 -2.69 -0.19
N GLY A 137 13.15 -1.91 0.56
CA GLY A 137 12.19 -0.94 0.04
C GLY A 137 10.84 -1.53 -0.36
N ASP A 138 10.69 -2.86 -0.33
CA ASP A 138 9.40 -3.50 -0.63
C ASP A 138 8.33 -3.04 0.38
N ALA A 139 7.13 -2.80 -0.12
CA ALA A 139 5.97 -2.37 0.68
C ALA A 139 4.73 -3.26 0.45
N THR A 140 4.85 -4.30 -0.38
CA THR A 140 3.77 -5.23 -0.70
C THR A 140 4.32 -6.66 -0.80
N TRP A 141 3.65 -7.59 -0.13
CA TRP A 141 3.98 -9.01 -0.13
C TRP A 141 2.73 -9.85 -0.35
N LEU A 142 2.95 -10.99 -0.99
CA LEU A 142 1.97 -12.04 -1.13
C LEU A 142 2.46 -13.27 -0.38
N HIS A 143 1.70 -13.69 0.62
CA HIS A 143 2.02 -14.86 1.41
C HIS A 143 1.10 -16.01 1.01
N ILE A 144 1.69 -17.15 0.64
CA ILE A 144 0.96 -18.37 0.28
C ILE A 144 1.16 -19.40 1.36
N VAL A 145 0.08 -19.85 1.98
CA VAL A 145 0.07 -20.93 2.97
C VAL A 145 -0.35 -22.23 2.29
N ILE A 146 0.56 -23.21 2.31
CA ILE A 146 0.32 -24.57 1.85
C ILE A 146 0.38 -25.47 3.09
N LEU A 147 -0.75 -26.12 3.40
CA LEU A 147 -0.83 -27.08 4.50
C LEU A 147 0.10 -28.26 4.20
N LYS A 148 0.93 -28.62 5.18
CA LYS A 148 1.85 -29.75 5.07
C LYS A 148 1.09 -31.07 5.19
N GLY A 149 1.47 -32.08 4.40
CA GLY A 149 1.00 -33.46 4.59
C GLY A 149 0.49 -34.21 3.36
N THR A 150 0.43 -33.58 2.18
CA THR A 150 0.01 -34.26 0.94
C THR A 150 0.85 -33.82 -0.24
N ASP A 151 1.28 -34.77 -1.08
CA ASP A 151 2.00 -34.49 -2.33
C ASP A 151 1.11 -33.69 -3.33
N SER A 152 -0.21 -33.77 -3.14
CA SER A 152 -1.19 -32.95 -3.86
C SER A 152 -1.76 -31.85 -2.98
N ILE A 153 -1.85 -30.64 -3.49
CA ILE A 153 -2.45 -29.49 -2.79
C ILE A 153 -3.92 -29.38 -3.20
N SER A 154 -4.81 -29.32 -2.22
CA SER A 154 -6.26 -29.10 -2.43
C SER A 154 -6.80 -27.84 -1.78
N LYS A 155 -5.98 -27.15 -0.95
CA LYS A 155 -6.36 -25.92 -0.25
C LYS A 155 -5.17 -24.96 -0.19
N LEU A 156 -5.44 -23.69 -0.47
CA LEU A 156 -4.49 -22.60 -0.36
C LEU A 156 -5.02 -21.53 0.59
N GLY A 157 -4.16 -21.08 1.49
CA GLY A 157 -4.31 -19.80 2.16
C GLY A 157 -3.51 -18.75 1.40
N ILE A 158 -4.08 -17.57 1.18
CA ILE A 158 -3.41 -16.48 0.48
C ILE A 158 -3.66 -15.21 1.31
N LEU A 159 -2.58 -14.51 1.66
CA LEU A 159 -2.61 -13.25 2.40
C LEU A 159 -1.84 -12.20 1.60
N LEU A 160 -2.53 -11.14 1.18
CA LEU A 160 -1.93 -9.93 0.63
C LEU A 160 -1.66 -8.96 1.79
N HIS A 161 -0.44 -8.46 1.87
CA HIS A 161 0.07 -7.58 2.93
C HIS A 161 0.70 -6.36 2.26
N THR A 162 0.18 -5.16 2.49
CA THR A 162 0.65 -3.96 1.77
C THR A 162 0.53 -2.66 2.58
N GLN A 163 1.41 -1.71 2.29
CA GLN A 163 1.26 -0.32 2.71
C GLN A 163 -0.03 0.28 2.11
N HIS A 164 -0.76 1.06 2.89
CA HIS A 164 -2.02 1.70 2.46
C HIS A 164 -1.81 2.88 1.51
N ALA A 165 -0.63 3.52 1.56
CA ALA A 165 -0.35 4.70 0.74
C ALA A 165 -0.69 4.50 -0.74
N PRO A 166 -0.29 3.40 -1.42
CA PRO A 166 -0.68 3.17 -2.82
C PRO A 166 -2.11 2.66 -3.03
N PHE A 167 -2.78 2.12 -2.02
CA PHE A 167 -4.03 1.38 -2.20
C PHE A 167 -5.00 1.52 -1.03
N ASP A 168 -6.26 1.79 -1.31
CA ASP A 168 -7.34 1.62 -0.34
C ASP A 168 -7.87 0.17 -0.28
N GLY A 169 -8.77 -0.10 0.67
CA GLY A 169 -9.38 -1.43 0.81
C GLY A 169 -10.19 -1.91 -0.41
N THR A 170 -10.66 -1.03 -1.27
CA THR A 170 -11.36 -1.39 -2.51
C THR A 170 -10.37 -1.81 -3.60
N ALA A 171 -9.29 -1.05 -3.77
CA ALA A 171 -8.19 -1.36 -4.66
C ALA A 171 -7.58 -2.73 -4.33
N LEU A 172 -7.40 -3.05 -3.04
CA LEU A 172 -6.91 -4.37 -2.62
C LEU A 172 -7.80 -5.51 -3.13
N LYS A 173 -9.12 -5.41 -2.96
CA LYS A 173 -10.06 -6.44 -3.44
C LYS A 173 -9.96 -6.61 -4.96
N TYR A 174 -9.84 -5.52 -5.69
CA TYR A 174 -9.69 -5.54 -7.14
C TYR A 174 -8.38 -6.22 -7.58
N ILE A 175 -7.24 -5.78 -7.03
CA ILE A 175 -5.90 -6.34 -7.30
C ILE A 175 -5.88 -7.83 -6.98
N PHE A 176 -6.45 -8.20 -5.84
CA PHE A 176 -6.46 -9.58 -5.39
C PHE A 176 -7.34 -10.47 -6.26
N ASN A 177 -8.49 -9.96 -6.72
CA ASN A 177 -9.32 -10.69 -7.68
C ASN A 177 -8.60 -10.91 -9.03
N LEU A 178 -7.85 -9.93 -9.53
CA LEU A 178 -7.04 -10.09 -10.74
C LEU A 178 -5.96 -11.17 -10.56
N TYR A 179 -5.27 -11.16 -9.42
CA TYR A 179 -4.30 -12.20 -9.08
C TYR A 179 -4.94 -13.59 -9.05
N LEU A 180 -6.07 -13.74 -8.35
CA LEU A 180 -6.76 -15.03 -8.24
C LEU A 180 -7.26 -15.53 -9.60
N ALA A 181 -7.76 -14.64 -10.46
CA ALA A 181 -8.20 -15.00 -11.80
C ALA A 181 -7.03 -15.49 -12.67
N GLN A 182 -5.88 -14.80 -12.63
CA GLN A 182 -4.70 -15.23 -13.36
C GLN A 182 -4.15 -16.54 -12.80
N LEU A 183 -4.09 -16.69 -11.47
CA LEU A 183 -3.66 -17.95 -10.84
C LEU A 183 -4.57 -19.12 -11.25
N ALA A 184 -5.89 -18.93 -11.24
CA ALA A 184 -6.83 -19.95 -11.69
C ALA A 184 -6.58 -20.35 -13.16
N LYS A 185 -6.32 -19.38 -14.05
CA LYS A 185 -5.97 -19.64 -15.45
C LYS A 185 -4.70 -20.50 -15.57
N ILE A 186 -3.67 -20.18 -14.78
CA ILE A 186 -2.39 -20.91 -14.79
C ILE A 186 -2.59 -22.35 -14.30
N LEU A 187 -3.24 -22.51 -13.14
CA LEU A 187 -3.40 -23.83 -12.51
C LEU A 187 -4.39 -24.74 -13.25
N SER A 188 -5.28 -24.19 -14.07
CA SER A 188 -6.25 -24.99 -14.85
C SER A 188 -5.70 -25.48 -16.19
N SER A 189 -4.46 -25.15 -16.55
CA SER A 189 -3.87 -25.50 -17.84
C SER A 189 -2.59 -26.31 -17.67
N ASP A 190 -2.65 -27.59 -18.05
CA ASP A 190 -1.48 -28.48 -18.08
C ASP A 190 -0.38 -28.01 -19.05
N THR A 191 -0.74 -27.12 -19.98
CA THR A 191 0.15 -26.56 -21.00
C THR A 191 0.24 -25.04 -20.90
N TYR A 192 0.10 -24.47 -19.69
CA TYR A 192 0.23 -23.03 -19.52
C TYR A 192 1.62 -22.57 -19.98
N VAL A 193 1.62 -21.66 -20.94
CA VAL A 193 2.83 -20.95 -21.37
C VAL A 193 2.75 -19.55 -20.77
N PRO A 194 3.74 -19.14 -19.94
CA PRO A 194 3.79 -17.78 -19.41
C PRO A 194 3.69 -16.73 -20.51
N ASP A 195 2.90 -15.69 -20.26
CA ASP A 195 2.79 -14.56 -21.18
C ASP A 195 4.17 -13.90 -21.33
N MET A 196 4.58 -13.60 -22.57
CA MET A 196 5.81 -12.85 -22.81
C MET A 196 5.54 -11.37 -22.51
N LEU A 197 5.78 -10.98 -21.25
CA LEU A 197 5.57 -9.62 -20.77
C LEU A 197 6.73 -8.71 -21.21
N PRO A 198 6.48 -7.64 -21.99
CA PRO A 198 7.53 -6.75 -22.46
C PRO A 198 7.95 -5.78 -21.34
N TRP A 199 8.71 -6.29 -20.37
CA TRP A 199 9.26 -5.50 -19.27
C TRP A 199 10.02 -4.26 -19.76
N GLY A 200 9.87 -3.15 -19.04
CA GLY A 200 10.15 -1.80 -19.50
C GLY A 200 8.90 -1.02 -19.92
N LYS A 201 7.83 -1.71 -20.37
CA LYS A 201 6.57 -1.08 -20.79
C LYS A 201 5.50 -1.02 -19.71
N GLU A 202 5.64 -1.77 -18.64
CA GLU A 202 4.73 -1.73 -17.50
C GLU A 202 4.65 -0.36 -16.84
N VAL A 203 5.67 0.50 -17.00
CA VAL A 203 5.64 1.89 -16.52
C VAL A 203 4.44 2.69 -17.03
N ASP A 204 3.87 2.30 -18.18
CA ASP A 204 2.70 2.95 -18.76
C ASP A 204 1.39 2.51 -18.07
N ASN A 205 1.44 1.45 -17.24
CA ASN A 205 0.34 0.96 -16.42
C ASN A 205 0.35 1.56 -15.00
N LEU A 206 1.26 2.50 -14.69
CA LEU A 206 1.30 3.15 -13.39
C LEU A 206 0.02 3.95 -13.13
N ILE A 207 -0.61 3.68 -11.99
CA ILE A 207 -1.87 4.32 -11.61
C ILE A 207 -1.59 5.79 -11.30
N PRO A 208 -2.31 6.75 -11.92
CA PRO A 208 -2.18 8.18 -11.61
C PRO A 208 -2.61 8.47 -10.16
N ALA A 209 -2.19 9.61 -9.62
CA ALA A 209 -2.69 10.08 -8.34
C ALA A 209 -4.22 10.26 -8.40
N ALA A 210 -4.93 9.97 -7.30
CA ALA A 210 -6.39 10.07 -7.24
C ALA A 210 -6.90 11.45 -7.68
N MET A 211 -6.17 12.50 -7.31
CA MET A 211 -6.47 13.89 -7.67
C MET A 211 -6.42 14.16 -9.18
N ASN A 212 -5.72 13.34 -9.97
CA ASN A 212 -5.62 13.47 -11.42
C ASN A 212 -6.74 12.73 -12.18
N VAL A 213 -7.54 11.90 -11.50
CA VAL A 213 -8.60 11.08 -12.12
C VAL A 213 -10.01 11.41 -11.64
N LEU A 214 -10.16 12.35 -10.72
CA LEU A 214 -11.47 12.85 -10.29
C LEU A 214 -12.25 13.35 -11.52
N ALA A 215 -13.51 12.94 -11.64
CA ALA A 215 -14.32 13.36 -12.77
C ALA A 215 -14.56 14.89 -12.72
N PRO A 216 -14.71 15.58 -13.86
CA PRO A 216 -14.89 17.04 -13.88
C PRO A 216 -16.10 17.57 -13.08
N HIS A 217 -17.06 16.69 -12.78
CA HIS A 217 -18.28 17.00 -12.04
C HIS A 217 -18.18 16.64 -10.55
N GLU A 218 -17.10 16.01 -10.10
CA GLU A 218 -16.88 15.73 -8.69
C GLU A 218 -16.58 17.04 -7.94
N PRO A 219 -17.24 17.27 -6.79
CA PRO A 219 -16.97 18.43 -5.97
C PRO A 219 -15.48 18.54 -5.66
N GLN A 220 -14.88 19.71 -5.88
CA GLN A 220 -13.47 19.96 -5.59
C GLN A 220 -13.32 20.66 -4.24
N PRO A 221 -12.18 20.50 -3.53
CA PRO A 221 -11.91 21.32 -2.36
C PRO A 221 -11.84 22.80 -2.74
N ILE A 222 -12.23 23.65 -1.80
CA ILE A 222 -12.03 25.11 -1.92
C ILE A 222 -10.53 25.38 -2.11
N PRO A 223 -10.11 26.10 -3.17
CA PRO A 223 -8.70 26.38 -3.40
C PRO A 223 -8.10 27.20 -2.24
N PRO A 224 -6.87 26.90 -1.76
CA PRO A 224 -6.24 27.68 -0.69
C PRO A 224 -6.13 29.18 -1.01
N SER A 225 -6.03 29.53 -2.30
CA SER A 225 -5.93 30.91 -2.78
C SER A 225 -7.26 31.68 -2.82
N SER A 226 -8.40 31.04 -2.56
CA SER A 226 -9.71 31.72 -2.65
C SER A 226 -9.99 32.64 -1.46
N GLY A 227 -9.34 32.41 -0.31
CA GLY A 227 -9.66 33.07 0.96
C GLY A 227 -10.99 32.62 1.58
N GLU A 228 -11.73 31.72 0.92
CA GLU A 228 -12.97 31.14 1.43
C GLU A 228 -12.63 30.04 2.46
N MET A 229 -13.33 30.06 3.61
CA MET A 229 -13.11 29.05 4.63
C MET A 229 -13.78 27.72 4.26
N PRO A 230 -13.12 26.57 4.48
CA PRO A 230 -13.77 25.26 4.44
C PRO A 230 -15.00 25.22 5.37
N THR A 231 -16.16 24.86 4.82
CA THR A 231 -17.39 24.67 5.62
C THR A 231 -18.07 23.36 5.27
N ALA A 232 -18.78 22.76 6.24
CA ALA A 232 -19.54 21.53 6.04
C ALA A 232 -20.68 21.64 5.00
N ASN A 233 -21.08 22.87 4.63
CA ASN A 233 -22.11 23.12 3.62
C ASN A 233 -21.58 23.06 2.19
N HIS A 234 -20.26 23.10 2.00
CA HIS A 234 -19.68 22.95 0.67
C HIS A 234 -19.70 21.46 0.28
N PRO A 235 -20.20 21.08 -0.91
CA PRO A 235 -20.47 19.68 -1.27
C PRO A 235 -19.27 18.73 -1.08
N TYR A 236 -18.05 19.20 -1.38
CA TYR A 236 -16.83 18.43 -1.13
C TYR A 236 -16.64 18.06 0.35
N TYR A 237 -16.73 19.03 1.26
CA TYR A 237 -16.52 18.79 2.69
C TYR A 237 -17.69 18.05 3.32
N GLU A 238 -18.93 18.24 2.81
CA GLU A 238 -20.08 17.43 3.22
C GLU A 238 -19.84 15.95 2.90
N SER A 239 -19.41 15.64 1.67
CA SER A 239 -19.07 14.27 1.26
C SER A 239 -17.93 13.69 2.09
N LEU A 240 -16.86 14.47 2.32
CA LEU A 240 -15.74 14.05 3.16
C LEU A 240 -16.19 13.73 4.59
N LEU A 241 -17.00 14.61 5.20
CA LEU A 241 -17.54 14.40 6.54
C LEU A 241 -18.40 13.14 6.62
N LYS A 242 -19.28 12.90 5.64
CA LYS A 242 -20.08 11.66 5.59
C LYS A 242 -19.21 10.40 5.52
N VAL A 243 -18.13 10.45 4.75
CA VAL A 243 -17.15 9.34 4.69
C VAL A 243 -16.45 9.18 6.04
N MET A 244 -16.01 10.27 6.67
CA MET A 244 -15.38 10.25 7.99
C MET A 244 -16.31 9.75 9.09
N GLU A 245 -17.58 10.15 9.09
CA GLU A 245 -18.61 9.69 10.01
C GLU A 245 -18.89 8.20 9.83
N ALA A 246 -19.04 7.75 8.57
CA ALA A 246 -19.20 6.32 8.28
C ALA A 246 -18.00 5.51 8.76
N MET A 247 -16.77 6.03 8.60
CA MET A 247 -15.57 5.42 9.19
C MET A 247 -15.64 5.39 10.72
N GLY A 248 -16.01 6.49 11.37
CA GLY A 248 -16.11 6.58 12.84
C GLY A 248 -17.16 5.65 13.46
N VAL A 249 -18.26 5.35 12.73
CA VAL A 249 -19.26 4.37 13.16
C VAL A 249 -18.77 2.93 12.97
N THR A 250 -17.97 2.69 11.92
CA THR A 250 -17.43 1.35 11.61
C THR A 250 -16.28 0.96 12.53
N PHE A 251 -15.53 1.93 13.03
CA PHE A 251 -14.46 1.75 14.02
C PHE A 251 -14.90 2.32 15.38
N PRO A 252 -15.63 1.55 16.23
CA PRO A 252 -16.04 2.04 17.54
C PRO A 252 -14.81 2.50 18.31
N VAL A 253 -14.84 3.76 18.74
CA VAL A 253 -13.77 4.55 19.36
C VAL A 253 -12.78 3.69 20.14
N CYS A 254 -11.72 3.25 19.47
CA CYS A 254 -10.45 3.02 20.13
C CYS A 254 -9.94 4.42 20.53
N HIS A 255 -9.28 4.60 21.68
CA HIS A 255 -8.90 5.89 22.30
C HIS A 255 -7.91 6.80 21.49
N ILE A 256 -8.13 6.94 20.18
CA ILE A 256 -7.22 7.50 19.17
C ILE A 256 -7.47 8.99 18.90
N GLY A 257 -8.62 9.54 19.32
CA GLY A 257 -9.02 10.93 19.01
C GLY A 257 -7.99 12.00 19.42
N ALA A 258 -7.26 11.80 20.52
CA ALA A 258 -6.22 12.74 20.95
C ALA A 258 -4.95 12.71 20.08
N ARG A 259 -4.62 11.56 19.45
CA ARG A 259 -3.43 11.41 18.60
C ARG A 259 -3.66 11.95 17.19
N PHE A 260 -4.88 11.87 16.67
CA PHE A 260 -5.20 12.39 15.33
C PHE A 260 -5.06 13.92 15.23
N CYS A 261 -5.45 14.66 16.27
CA CYS A 261 -5.24 16.12 16.34
C CYS A 261 -3.75 16.52 16.38
N LEU A 262 -2.89 15.69 16.96
CA LEU A 262 -1.43 15.90 16.94
C LEU A 262 -0.84 15.70 15.54
N ILE A 263 -1.40 14.76 14.76
CA ILE A 263 -0.97 14.47 13.38
C ILE A 263 -1.28 15.64 12.45
N LEU A 264 -2.48 16.21 12.53
CA LEU A 264 -2.83 17.40 11.73
C LEU A 264 -1.94 18.60 12.08
N LYS A 265 -1.57 18.77 13.36
CA LYS A 265 -0.59 19.79 13.78
C LYS A 265 0.81 19.50 13.24
N TYR A 266 1.27 18.26 13.25
CA TYR A 266 2.58 17.88 12.74
C TYR A 266 2.68 18.05 11.21
N LEU A 267 1.62 17.68 10.48
CA LEU A 267 1.51 17.90 9.03
C LEU A 267 1.48 19.40 8.69
N SER A 268 0.77 20.22 9.46
CA SER A 268 0.77 21.68 9.30
C SER A 268 2.17 22.29 9.48
N VAL A 269 2.92 21.86 10.49
CA VAL A 269 4.29 22.33 10.74
C VAL A 269 5.26 21.92 9.64
N ARG A 270 5.12 20.70 9.09
CA ARG A 270 6.04 20.21 8.05
C ARG A 270 5.80 20.88 6.69
N LEU A 271 4.54 21.21 6.38
CA LEU A 271 4.19 21.97 5.17
C LEU A 271 4.68 23.42 5.24
N GLU A 272 4.64 24.06 6.41
CA GLU A 272 5.16 25.43 6.60
C GLU A 272 6.70 25.52 6.44
N VAL A 273 7.44 24.46 6.78
CA VAL A 273 8.90 24.43 6.66
C VAL A 273 9.37 24.25 5.21
N ALA A 274 8.56 23.63 4.34
CA ALA A 274 8.89 23.43 2.93
C ALA A 274 8.78 24.71 2.08
N ASP A 275 8.05 25.73 2.56
CA ASP A 275 7.84 27.02 1.88
C ASP A 275 8.81 28.13 2.35
N VAL A 276 9.79 27.84 3.21
CA VAL A 276 10.79 28.83 3.64
C VAL A 276 11.87 28.97 2.56
N ASP A 277 11.86 30.13 1.89
CA ASP A 277 12.87 30.56 0.93
C ASP A 277 14.29 30.42 1.52
N PRO A 278 15.22 29.65 0.90
CA PRO A 278 16.58 29.49 1.39
C PRO A 278 17.42 30.78 1.39
N ALA A 279 16.88 31.91 0.89
CA ALA A 279 17.56 33.21 0.90
C ALA A 279 17.69 33.87 2.30
N LEU A 280 17.02 33.36 3.34
CA LEU A 280 17.10 33.93 4.69
C LEU A 280 17.91 33.01 5.63
N GLY A 281 19.23 33.14 5.53
CA GLY A 281 20.17 32.49 6.44
C GLY A 281 20.03 32.98 7.88
N GLY A 282 19.57 32.09 8.77
CA GLY A 282 19.51 32.31 10.21
C GLY A 282 19.89 31.04 10.98
N ASN A 283 21.08 31.05 11.59
CA ASN A 283 21.56 29.99 12.48
C ASN A 283 20.65 29.85 13.71
N SER A 284 20.03 28.69 13.91
CA SER A 284 19.63 28.25 15.25
C SER A 284 19.76 26.73 15.39
N LYS A 285 20.74 26.31 16.21
CA LYS A 285 20.84 24.96 16.75
C LYS A 285 19.70 24.74 17.76
N ALA A 286 18.87 23.73 17.55
CA ALA A 286 18.05 23.14 18.60
C ALA A 286 18.33 21.64 18.63
N GLY A 287 19.04 21.20 19.67
CA GLY A 287 19.22 19.79 19.98
C GLY A 287 18.00 19.26 20.73
N ILE A 288 17.52 18.09 20.35
CA ILE A 288 16.54 17.32 21.12
C ILE A 288 17.15 15.94 21.39
N THR A 289 17.50 15.71 22.65
CA THR A 289 17.76 14.39 23.22
C THR A 289 16.51 13.94 23.97
N GLY A 290 16.03 12.72 23.72
CA GLY A 290 14.90 12.15 24.46
C GLY A 290 14.90 10.62 24.41
N ASN A 291 15.02 10.03 25.61
CA ASN A 291 15.17 8.60 25.89
C ASN A 291 13.98 7.73 25.45
N ASN A 292 14.32 6.49 25.11
CA ASN A 292 13.39 5.36 25.02
C ASN A 292 12.95 4.93 26.43
N ASP A 293 11.66 4.78 26.65
CA ASP A 293 11.14 3.90 27.70
C ASP A 293 9.86 3.18 27.25
N VAL A 294 9.80 1.92 27.68
CA VAL A 294 8.90 0.84 27.27
C VAL A 294 7.54 0.97 27.95
N GLY A 295 6.47 0.70 27.20
CA GLY A 295 5.11 0.56 27.73
C GLY A 295 4.36 -0.61 27.06
N VAL A 296 3.92 -1.55 27.89
CA VAL A 296 3.11 -2.76 27.61
C VAL A 296 1.61 -2.43 27.62
N TYR A 297 0.75 -3.35 27.10
CA TYR A 297 -0.74 -3.49 27.19
C TYR A 297 -1.54 -3.03 25.96
N GLN A 298 -2.67 -3.63 25.51
CA GLN A 298 -3.42 -4.89 25.80
C GLN A 298 -4.43 -5.07 24.64
N GLU A 299 -4.70 -6.31 24.22
CA GLU A 299 -5.66 -6.66 23.16
C GLU A 299 -7.13 -6.60 23.63
N ALA A 300 -8.01 -6.22 22.69
CA ALA A 300 -9.45 -6.45 22.78
C ALA A 300 -9.84 -7.51 21.74
N ALA A 301 -10.12 -8.72 22.19
CA ALA A 301 -10.71 -9.77 21.37
C ALA A 301 -12.21 -9.51 21.19
N ILE A 302 -12.68 -9.50 19.93
CA ILE A 302 -14.10 -9.53 19.61
C ILE A 302 -14.43 -10.97 19.22
N THR A 303 -15.01 -11.73 20.14
CA THR A 303 -15.61 -13.04 19.85
C THR A 303 -16.99 -12.83 19.25
N GLY A 304 -17.14 -13.07 17.94
CA GLY A 304 -18.45 -13.19 17.29
C GLY A 304 -19.10 -14.53 17.64
N GLY A 305 -20.19 -14.48 18.39
CA GLY A 305 -21.04 -15.64 18.67
C GLY A 305 -21.75 -16.12 17.40
N VAL A 306 -21.79 -17.43 17.23
CA VAL A 306 -22.62 -18.12 16.25
C VAL A 306 -23.96 -18.41 16.94
N ASP A 307 -25.03 -17.78 16.49
CA ASP A 307 -26.38 -18.25 16.80
C ASP A 307 -26.78 -19.33 15.80
N ALA A 308 -27.36 -20.40 16.37
CA ALA A 308 -27.76 -21.66 15.75
C ALA A 308 -29.01 -21.56 14.86
#